data_AF-A0A920CIL4-F1
#
_entry.id   AF-A0A920CIL4-F1
#
_cell.length_a   1.000
_cell.length_b   1.000
_cell.length_c   1.000
_cell.angle_alpha   90.00
_cell.angle_beta   90.00
_cell.angle_gamma   90.00
#
_symmetry.space_group_name_H-M   'P 1'
#
loop_
_entity.id
_entity.type
_entity.pdbx_description
1 polymer ?
#
loop_
_entity_poly.entity_id
_entity_poly.type
_entity_poly.pdbx_seq_one_letter_code
_entity_poly.pdbx_strand_id
1 'polypeptide(L)'
;MNELKLQLNKLWAGTIENLKIDLLNSSIALKIRVIENGVLSNFEVIFYEISAHYFIKKSGENRLENIQVEEGDYLELTSIDYFETGIGDITIRSMTNNWVSQYFSSANFALEIWSSLLFIEAKKIAINGVIFDA
;
A
#
# COMPACT_ATOMS: atom_id res chain seq x y z
N MET A 1 9.20 -11.67 -11.84
CA MET A 1 8.09 -11.85 -10.87
C MET A 1 8.52 -12.46 -9.54
N ASN A 2 9.30 -13.55 -9.50
CA ASN A 2 9.83 -14.09 -8.23
C ASN A 2 10.72 -13.09 -7.48
N GLU A 3 11.53 -12.30 -8.19
CA GLU A 3 12.41 -11.31 -7.55
C GLU A 3 11.63 -10.21 -6.82
N LEU A 4 10.58 -9.65 -7.43
CA LEU A 4 9.75 -8.63 -6.77
C LEU A 4 9.17 -9.19 -5.47
N LYS A 5 8.57 -10.38 -5.49
CA LYS A 5 8.05 -11.03 -4.28
C LYS A 5 9.13 -11.24 -3.22
N LEU A 6 10.34 -11.65 -3.61
CA LEU A 6 11.47 -11.79 -2.69
C LEU A 6 11.89 -10.44 -2.06
N GLN A 7 11.84 -9.34 -2.81
CA GLN A 7 12.12 -8.01 -2.27
C GLN A 7 11.00 -7.53 -1.33
N LEU A 8 9.74 -7.78 -1.68
CA LEU A 8 8.58 -7.45 -0.84
C LEU A 8 8.62 -8.20 0.50
N ASN A 9 9.02 -9.48 0.50
CA ASN A 9 9.16 -10.27 1.72
C ASN A 9 10.16 -9.67 2.73
N LYS A 10 11.15 -8.89 2.27
CA LYS A 10 12.12 -8.22 3.16
C LYS A 10 11.52 -7.05 3.92
N LEU A 11 10.36 -6.55 3.50
CA LEU A 11 9.66 -5.42 4.10
C LEU A 11 8.71 -5.86 5.23
N TRP A 12 8.52 -7.17 5.39
CA TRP A 12 7.62 -7.75 6.38
C TRP A 12 7.96 -7.32 7.80
N ALA A 13 6.93 -7.07 8.62
CA ALA A 13 7.06 -6.55 9.98
C ALA A 13 7.87 -5.23 10.06
N GLY A 14 7.88 -4.45 8.99
CA GLY A 14 8.57 -3.17 8.92
C GLY A 14 7.79 -2.05 9.60
N THR A 15 8.50 -1.07 10.16
CA THR A 15 7.92 0.20 10.57
C THR A 15 7.88 1.16 9.40
N ILE A 16 6.69 1.67 9.04
CA ILE A 16 6.54 2.75 8.06
C ILE A 16 6.87 4.08 8.77
N GLU A 17 8.04 4.63 8.47
CA GLU A 17 8.51 5.91 9.03
C GLU A 17 7.95 7.12 8.27
N ASN A 18 7.61 6.94 7.00
CA ASN A 18 7.01 7.97 6.18
C ASN A 18 6.16 7.36 5.07
N LEU A 19 5.00 7.97 4.79
CA LEU A 19 4.14 7.67 3.65
C LEU A 19 3.76 8.98 2.98
N LYS A 20 4.08 9.11 1.69
CA LYS A 20 3.73 10.28 0.88
C LYS A 20 2.94 9.85 -0.35
N ILE A 21 1.77 10.44 -0.53
CA ILE A 21 0.96 10.31 -1.75
C ILE A 21 1.13 11.58 -2.57
N ASP A 22 1.55 11.44 -3.82
CA ASP A 22 1.71 12.53 -4.78
C ASP A 22 0.78 12.29 -5.96
N LEU A 23 -0.38 12.95 -5.93
CA LEU A 23 -1.40 12.81 -6.96
C LEU A 23 -1.00 13.45 -8.29
N LEU A 24 -0.16 14.49 -8.27
CA LEU A 24 0.28 15.18 -9.48
C LEU A 24 1.24 14.31 -10.28
N ASN A 25 2.15 13.63 -9.58
CA ASN A 25 3.14 12.73 -10.18
C ASN A 25 2.68 11.27 -10.22
N SER A 26 1.45 10.97 -9.82
CA SER A 26 0.87 9.62 -9.76
C SER A 26 1.79 8.62 -9.05
N SER A 27 2.25 8.97 -7.84
CA SER A 27 3.17 8.13 -7.07
C SER A 27 2.83 8.06 -5.58
N ILE A 28 3.25 6.95 -4.96
CA ILE A 28 3.20 6.73 -3.51
C ILE A 28 4.59 6.28 -3.08
N ALA A 29 5.17 6.99 -2.11
CA ALA A 29 6.48 6.67 -1.56
C ALA A 29 6.37 6.28 -0.09
N LEU A 30 7.04 5.18 0.28
CA LEU A 30 7.16 4.66 1.63
C LEU A 30 8.62 4.64 2.05
N LYS A 31 8.90 5.05 3.28
CA LYS A 31 10.16 4.73 3.97
C LYS A 31 9.86 3.70 5.03
N ILE A 32 10.50 2.54 4.92
CA ILE A 32 10.25 1.39 5.79
C ILE A 32 11.55 1.03 6.50
N ARG A 33 11.49 0.91 7.83
CA ARG A 33 12.58 0.41 8.66
C ARG A 33 12.26 -1.01 9.13
N VAL A 34 13.16 -1.95 8.90
CA VAL A 34 13.03 -3.35 9.32
C VAL A 34 14.18 -3.68 10.27
N ILE A 35 13.89 -4.38 11.36
CA ILE A 35 14.89 -4.89 12.29
C ILE A 35 14.79 -6.42 12.30
N GLU A 36 15.78 -7.08 11.71
CA GLU A 36 15.84 -8.55 11.63
C GLU A 36 17.16 -9.03 12.25
N ASN A 37 17.08 -9.92 13.24
CA ASN A 37 18.25 -10.46 13.96
C ASN A 37 19.21 -9.37 14.50
N GLY A 38 18.66 -8.23 14.93
CA GLY A 38 19.43 -7.08 15.43
C GLY A 38 20.05 -6.20 14.35
N VAL A 39 19.86 -6.52 13.07
CA VAL A 39 20.31 -5.70 11.94
C VAL A 39 19.20 -4.74 11.53
N LEU A 40 19.50 -3.45 11.58
CA LEU A 40 18.61 -2.40 11.09
C LEU A 40 18.82 -2.20 9.59
N SER A 41 17.74 -2.31 8.82
CA SER A 41 17.70 -2.04 7.38
C SER A 41 16.63 -0.99 7.07
N ASN A 42 16.98 -0.03 6.20
CA ASN A 42 16.03 0.97 5.71
C ASN A 42 15.74 0.71 4.23
N PHE A 43 14.48 0.82 3.86
CA PHE A 43 13.99 0.62 2.51
C PHE A 43 13.25 1.86 2.02
N GLU A 44 13.54 2.25 0.79
CA GLU A 44 12.74 3.20 0.02
C GLU A 44 11.91 2.42 -0.99
N VAL A 45 10.59 2.54 -0.89
CA VAL A 45 9.65 1.89 -1.82
C VAL A 45 8.83 2.97 -2.50
N ILE A 46 8.81 2.97 -3.82
CA ILE A 46 8.08 3.96 -4.61
C ILE A 46 7.24 3.27 -5.66
N PHE A 47 5.93 3.45 -5.60
CA PHE A 47 5.00 3.07 -6.65
C PHE A 47 4.87 4.21 -7.66
N TYR A 48 4.94 3.89 -8.94
CA TYR A 48 4.86 4.86 -10.04
C TYR A 48 3.74 4.53 -11.00
N GLU A 49 3.32 5.55 -11.76
CA GLU A 49 2.27 5.44 -12.77
C GLU A 49 0.99 4.83 -12.15
N ILE A 50 0.66 5.30 -10.95
CA ILE A 50 -0.49 4.84 -10.17
C ILE A 50 -1.78 5.31 -10.85
N SER A 51 -2.69 4.35 -11.07
CA SER A 51 -4.02 4.63 -11.61
C SER A 51 -5.05 4.80 -10.49
N ALA A 52 -4.92 4.03 -9.41
CA ALA A 52 -5.79 4.13 -8.25
C ALA A 52 -5.07 3.72 -6.95
N HIS A 53 -5.54 4.27 -5.83
CA HIS A 53 -5.23 3.76 -4.51
C HIS A 53 -6.46 3.89 -3.62
N TYR A 54 -6.61 2.97 -2.67
CA TYR A 54 -7.73 2.94 -1.76
C TYR A 54 -7.24 2.59 -0.36
N PHE A 55 -7.44 3.51 0.58
CA PHE A 55 -7.12 3.29 1.98
C PHE A 55 -8.40 3.02 2.77
N ILE A 56 -8.44 1.88 3.44
CA ILE A 56 -9.54 1.48 4.32
C ILE A 56 -8.95 1.29 5.71
N LYS A 57 -9.32 2.20 6.61
CA LYS A 57 -8.98 2.07 8.02
C LYS A 57 -9.78 0.91 8.63
N LYS A 58 -9.13 0.04 9.40
CA LYS A 58 -9.79 -1.10 10.07
C LYS A 58 -10.61 -1.95 9.08
N SER A 59 -11.55 -2.74 9.59
CA SER A 59 -12.47 -3.55 8.80
C SER A 59 -13.93 -3.38 9.25
N GLY A 60 -14.85 -3.57 8.30
CA GLY A 60 -16.30 -3.55 8.57
C GLY A 60 -16.80 -2.24 9.18
N GLU A 61 -17.57 -2.35 10.26
CA GLU A 61 -18.16 -1.19 10.95
C GLU A 61 -17.15 -0.38 11.76
N ASN A 62 -15.97 -0.94 12.02
CA ASN A 62 -14.93 -0.26 12.80
C ASN A 62 -14.17 0.80 11.98
N ARG A 63 -14.45 0.92 10.68
CA ARG A 63 -13.75 1.83 9.75
C ARG A 63 -13.85 3.31 10.11
N LEU A 64 -14.90 3.69 10.82
CA LEU A 64 -15.13 5.07 11.27
C LEU A 64 -14.65 5.32 12.71
N GLU A 65 -14.09 4.31 13.37
CA GLU A 65 -13.58 4.48 14.73
C GLU A 65 -12.37 5.41 14.75
N ASN A 66 -12.41 6.38 15.66
CA ASN A 66 -11.25 7.20 15.96
C ASN A 66 -10.21 6.36 16.70
N ILE A 67 -8.96 6.47 16.27
CA ILE A 67 -7.81 5.94 17.03
C ILE A 67 -7.09 7.19 17.49
N GLN A 68 -6.92 7.31 18.80
CA GLN A 68 -6.09 8.36 19.37
C GLN A 68 -4.64 7.86 19.24
N VAL A 69 -3.83 8.61 18.49
CA VAL A 69 -2.40 8.30 18.33
C VAL A 69 -1.69 8.81 19.57
N GLU A 70 -0.97 7.93 20.26
CA GLU A 70 -0.17 8.24 21.44
C GLU A 70 1.30 8.46 21.09
N GLU A 71 2.05 9.02 22.03
CA GLU A 71 3.50 9.19 21.86
C GLU A 71 4.20 7.82 21.82
N GLY A 72 4.92 7.56 20.73
CA GLY A 72 5.57 6.26 20.49
C GLY A 72 4.79 5.33 19.57
N ASP A 73 3.57 5.68 19.19
CA ASP A 73 2.83 4.94 18.16
C ASP A 73 3.56 5.00 16.82
N TYR A 74 3.49 3.89 16.09
CA TYR A 74 4.09 3.76 14.76
C TYR A 74 3.13 2.99 13.84
N LEU A 75 3.33 3.16 12.54
CA LEU A 75 2.62 2.37 11.53
C LEU A 75 3.42 1.10 11.24
N GLU A 76 2.88 -0.06 11.62
CA GLU A 76 3.44 -1.35 11.26
C GLU A 76 2.93 -1.78 9.87
N LEU A 77 3.85 -2.13 8.98
CA LEU A 77 3.56 -2.87 7.75
C LEU A 77 3.50 -4.36 8.10
N THR A 78 2.28 -4.85 8.31
CA THR A 78 2.02 -6.25 8.67
C THR A 78 2.26 -7.17 7.47
N SER A 79 1.89 -6.73 6.26
CA SER A 79 2.12 -7.48 5.03
C SER A 79 2.14 -6.57 3.81
N ILE A 80 2.81 -7.03 2.75
CA ILE A 80 2.78 -6.41 1.43
C ILE A 80 2.81 -7.50 0.36
N ASP A 81 1.77 -7.54 -0.47
CA ASP A 81 1.57 -8.55 -1.48
C ASP A 81 1.44 -7.95 -2.88
N TYR A 82 1.86 -8.73 -3.88
CA TYR A 82 1.74 -8.41 -5.30
C TYR A 82 0.97 -9.49 -6.06
N PHE A 83 -0.01 -9.05 -6.84
CA PHE A 83 -0.93 -9.86 -7.63
C PHE A 83 -0.83 -9.48 -9.12
N GLU A 84 -0.16 -10.32 -9.91
CA GLU A 84 0.11 -10.06 -11.34
C GLU A 84 -1.15 -9.79 -12.17
N THR A 85 -2.26 -10.45 -11.82
CA THR A 85 -3.55 -10.30 -12.51
C THR A 85 -4.49 -9.34 -11.79
N GLY A 86 -4.01 -8.61 -10.78
CA GLY A 86 -4.83 -7.84 -9.86
C GLY A 86 -5.65 -8.71 -8.90
N ILE A 87 -6.24 -8.07 -7.90
CA ILE A 87 -7.12 -8.70 -6.90
C ILE A 87 -8.60 -8.81 -7.34
N GLY A 88 -8.90 -8.39 -8.57
CA GLY A 88 -10.25 -8.21 -9.08
C GLY A 88 -10.72 -6.74 -9.04
N ASP A 89 -11.95 -6.51 -9.49
CA ASP A 89 -12.48 -5.15 -9.66
C ASP A 89 -12.91 -4.52 -8.32
N ILE A 90 -12.39 -3.32 -8.07
CA ILE A 90 -12.88 -2.41 -7.04
C ILE A 90 -13.78 -1.38 -7.72
N THR A 91 -15.09 -1.48 -7.46
CA THR A 91 -16.10 -0.60 -8.09
C THR A 91 -16.83 0.25 -7.06
N ILE A 92 -17.11 1.51 -7.38
CA ILE A 92 -17.95 2.36 -6.56
C ILE A 92 -19.42 2.16 -6.96
N ARG A 93 -20.24 1.78 -5.99
CA ARG A 93 -21.70 1.70 -6.17
C ARG A 93 -22.38 2.81 -5.38
N SER A 94 -23.19 3.61 -6.06
CA SER A 94 -24.01 4.64 -5.43
C SER A 94 -25.47 4.46 -5.84
N MET A 95 -26.39 4.62 -4.88
CA MET A 95 -27.82 4.59 -5.15
C MET A 95 -28.34 5.90 -5.77
N THR A 96 -27.58 6.99 -5.63
CA THR A 96 -28.02 8.35 -5.99
C THR A 96 -27.16 9.00 -7.06
N ASN A 97 -25.94 8.50 -7.29
CA ASN A 97 -24.98 9.12 -8.20
C ASN A 97 -24.47 8.10 -9.22
N ASN A 98 -25.18 7.90 -10.32
CA ASN A 98 -24.77 6.89 -11.31
C ASN A 98 -23.43 7.19 -12.00
N TRP A 99 -22.98 8.46 -12.03
CA TRP A 99 -21.73 8.83 -12.68
C TRP A 99 -20.50 8.20 -12.01
N VAL A 100 -20.56 7.79 -10.73
CA VAL A 100 -19.42 7.15 -10.07
C VAL A 100 -19.19 5.71 -10.52
N SER A 101 -20.18 5.06 -11.12
CA SER A 101 -20.05 3.65 -11.53
C SER A 101 -19.15 3.45 -12.75
N GLN A 102 -18.78 4.52 -13.45
CA GLN A 102 -17.82 4.49 -14.56
C GLN A 102 -16.36 4.32 -14.09
N TYR A 103 -16.07 4.56 -12.81
CA TYR A 103 -14.74 4.41 -12.25
C TYR A 103 -14.60 3.02 -11.62
N PHE A 104 -13.52 2.35 -12.00
CA PHE A 104 -13.10 1.09 -11.42
C PHE A 104 -11.58 1.04 -11.37
N SER A 105 -11.07 0.13 -10.57
CA SER A 105 -9.64 -0.20 -10.49
C SER A 105 -9.47 -1.68 -10.24
N SER A 106 -8.29 -2.22 -10.53
CA SER A 106 -7.88 -3.53 -10.04
C SER A 106 -6.51 -3.42 -9.40
N ALA A 107 -6.49 -3.32 -8.08
CA ALA A 107 -5.25 -3.20 -7.35
C ALA A 107 -4.37 -4.43 -7.57
N ASN A 108 -3.10 -4.21 -7.91
CA ASN A 108 -2.08 -5.25 -8.03
C ASN A 108 -1.15 -5.30 -6.82
N PHE A 109 -1.25 -4.33 -5.89
CA PHE A 109 -0.62 -4.38 -4.59
C PHE A 109 -1.63 -4.23 -3.45
N ALA A 110 -1.43 -5.01 -2.38
CA ALA A 110 -2.16 -4.89 -1.13
C ALA A 110 -1.17 -4.77 0.03
N LEU A 111 -1.30 -3.71 0.81
CA LEU A 111 -0.50 -3.48 2.02
C LEU A 111 -1.43 -3.53 3.22
N GLU A 112 -1.13 -4.39 4.18
CA GLU A 112 -1.77 -4.35 5.49
C GLU A 112 -0.94 -3.47 6.42
N ILE A 113 -1.55 -2.37 6.88
CA ILE A 113 -0.96 -1.38 7.76
C ILE A 113 -1.80 -1.32 9.02
N TRP A 114 -1.34 -1.92 10.10
CA TRP A 114 -2.00 -1.90 11.42
C TRP A 114 -3.54 -2.06 11.36
N SER A 115 -3.98 -3.28 11.01
CA SER A 115 -5.39 -3.64 10.80
C SER A 115 -6.13 -2.85 9.70
N SER A 116 -5.44 -2.00 8.95
CA SER A 116 -5.97 -1.23 7.83
C SER A 116 -5.39 -1.75 6.51
N LEU A 117 -6.08 -1.48 5.41
CA LEU A 117 -5.66 -1.92 4.08
C LEU A 117 -5.37 -0.71 3.18
N LEU A 118 -4.24 -0.74 2.50
CA LEU A 118 -3.92 0.14 1.39
C LEU A 118 -3.81 -0.70 0.11
N PHE A 119 -4.77 -0.51 -0.78
CA PHE A 119 -4.73 -1.06 -2.14
C PHE A 119 -4.10 -0.05 -3.09
N ILE A 120 -3.26 -0.54 -4.00
CA ILE A 120 -2.60 0.28 -5.02
C ILE A 120 -2.68 -0.45 -6.36
N GLU A 121 -3.10 0.26 -7.41
CA GLU A 121 -2.98 -0.14 -8.81
C GLU A 121 -1.88 0.70 -9.46
N ALA A 122 -0.75 0.08 -9.78
CA ALA A 122 0.44 0.77 -10.29
C ALA A 122 1.12 -0.06 -11.38
N LYS A 123 1.73 0.59 -12.38
CA LYS A 123 2.49 -0.15 -13.42
C LYS A 123 3.88 -0.54 -12.98
N LYS A 124 4.45 0.16 -11.99
CA LYS A 124 5.83 -0.02 -11.57
C LYS A 124 6.00 0.21 -10.08
N ILE A 125 6.98 -0.47 -9.52
CA ILE A 125 7.47 -0.28 -8.16
C ILE A 125 8.99 -0.22 -8.19
N ALA A 126 9.58 0.72 -7.47
CA ALA A 126 11.01 0.68 -7.14
C ALA A 126 11.22 0.33 -5.68
N ILE A 127 12.20 -0.53 -5.40
CA ILE A 127 12.66 -0.87 -4.06
C ILE A 127 14.15 -0.58 -4.01
N ASN A 128 14.57 0.36 -3.17
CA ASN A 128 15.96 0.85 -3.09
C ASN A 128 16.54 1.24 -4.46
N GLY A 129 15.73 1.91 -5.29
CA GLY A 129 16.10 2.35 -6.64
C GLY A 129 16.06 1.27 -7.72
N VAL A 130 15.85 -0.01 -7.37
CA VAL A 130 15.67 -1.10 -8.35
C VAL A 130 14.21 -1.12 -8.80
N ILE A 131 13.97 -0.93 -10.09
CA ILE A 131 12.63 -0.83 -10.68
C ILE A 131 12.15 -2.21 -11.15
N PHE A 132 10.88 -2.51 -10.87
CA PHE A 132 10.15 -3.68 -11.33
C PHE A 132 8.86 -3.24 -12.04
N ASP A 133 8.56 -3.90 -13.17
CA ASP A 133 7.24 -3.84 -13.77
C ASP A 133 6.25 -4.69 -12.95
N ALA A 134 5.01 -4.21 -12.86
CA ALA A 134 3.93 -4.74 -12.06
C ALA A 134 2.64 -4.95 -12.89
#